data_AF-A0A1S8S007-F1
#
_entry.id   AF-A0A1S8S007-F1
#
_cell.length_a   1.000
_cell.length_b   1.000
_cell.length_c   1.000
_cell.angle_alpha   90.00
_cell.angle_beta   90.00
_cell.angle_gamma   90.00
#
_symmetry.space_group_name_H-M   'P 1'
#
loop_
_entity.id
_entity.type
_entity.pdbx_description
1 polymer ?
#
loop_
_entity_poly.entity_id
_entity_poly.type
_entity_poly.pdbx_seq_one_letter_code
_entity_poly.pdbx_strand_id
1 'polypeptide(L)'
;MGRNCIKKKGFTLLEVIISMTIISILSVGIYTGYMIMIRETKDGQAKQEAALEGKKVAEALEAADFKIGGDSITVGNMIFNKNQATYVRYLNKDYKDTEDDRTLVTKDTARYIESVTFSSAVAKTATTSDAVTLNTNTGLNSKANKIYISREKDLQDYKDYISYWKYDESKNYNPQTDDKKKNISLLDSSEMQLSMYLTRIDSSNENINVIDYTGKNLIKEQRKISDNIVINFSNYKNADGTLPSNENIEINVYNETSSAANIYLEKQMNLNVDLEKRKGEVNLYNNRAENVSQDDMGTLYNIEISITDNKSDNLFTGYYKKNIH
;
A
#
# COMPACT_ATOMS: atom_id res chain seq x y z
N MET A 1 31.19 4.16 -90.43
CA MET A 1 29.85 4.14 -89.82
C MET A 1 29.41 2.69 -89.72
N GLY A 2 29.20 2.16 -88.52
CA GLY A 2 28.78 0.76 -88.32
C GLY A 2 28.48 0.53 -86.84
N ARG A 3 27.26 0.85 -86.42
CA ARG A 3 26.80 0.57 -85.05
C ARG A 3 26.61 -0.95 -84.92
N ASN A 4 27.47 -1.61 -84.16
CA ASN A 4 27.26 -3.00 -83.76
C ASN A 4 26.10 -3.06 -82.75
N CYS A 5 24.95 -3.57 -83.20
CA CYS A 5 23.82 -3.87 -82.33
C CYS A 5 24.12 -5.14 -81.55
N ILE A 6 24.42 -5.01 -80.25
CA ILE A 6 24.61 -6.14 -79.33
C ILE A 6 23.24 -6.81 -79.13
N LYS A 7 23.02 -7.98 -79.74
CA LYS A 7 21.80 -8.77 -79.50
C LYS A 7 21.80 -9.24 -78.05
N LYS A 8 20.85 -8.78 -77.24
CA LYS A 8 20.63 -9.30 -75.89
C LYS A 8 20.20 -10.77 -76.02
N LYS A 9 21.00 -11.71 -75.49
CA LYS A 9 20.60 -13.11 -75.36
C LYS A 9 19.41 -13.15 -74.39
N GLY A 10 18.26 -13.64 -74.85
CA GLY A 10 17.11 -13.89 -73.98
C GLY A 10 17.37 -15.09 -73.07
N PHE A 11 16.54 -15.24 -72.04
CA PHE A 11 16.60 -16.41 -71.16
C PHE A 11 16.14 -17.65 -71.90
N THR A 12 16.84 -18.76 -71.70
CA THR A 12 16.40 -20.07 -72.17
C THR A 12 15.18 -20.51 -71.38
N LEU A 13 14.31 -21.32 -72.00
CA LEU A 13 13.11 -21.84 -71.34
C LEU A 13 13.46 -22.58 -70.04
N LEU A 14 14.59 -23.31 -70.04
CA LEU A 14 15.08 -24.04 -68.87
C LEU A 14 15.46 -23.09 -67.72
N GLU A 15 16.18 -22.00 -68.00
CA GLU A 15 16.54 -21.00 -66.99
C GLU A 15 15.30 -20.33 -66.38
N VAL A 16 14.26 -20.09 -67.19
CA VAL A 16 12.99 -19.53 -66.71
C VAL A 16 12.27 -20.52 -65.79
N ILE A 17 12.19 -21.80 -66.16
CA ILE A 17 11.54 -22.84 -65.35
C ILE A 17 12.27 -23.03 -64.02
N ILE A 18 13.61 -23.11 -64.04
CA ILE A 18 14.42 -23.26 -62.82
C ILE A 18 14.24 -22.03 -61.92
N SER A 19 14.27 -20.82 -62.49
CA SER A 19 14.08 -19.58 -61.72
C SER A 19 12.70 -19.50 -61.08
N MET A 20 11.64 -19.83 -61.83
CA MET A 20 10.27 -19.89 -61.29
C MET A 20 10.13 -20.94 -60.18
N THR A 21 10.80 -22.08 -60.32
CA THR A 21 10.78 -23.16 -59.31
C THR A 21 11.48 -22.72 -58.03
N ILE A 22 12.67 -22.12 -58.14
CA ILE A 22 13.41 -21.57 -56.99
C ILE A 22 12.61 -20.47 -56.30
N ILE A 23 12.04 -19.53 -57.05
CA ILE A 23 11.20 -18.45 -56.50
C ILE A 23 9.98 -19.04 -55.79
N SER A 24 9.33 -20.06 -56.35
CA SER A 24 8.17 -20.69 -55.73
C SER A 24 8.51 -21.34 -54.39
N ILE A 25 9.63 -22.07 -54.31
CA ILE A 25 10.11 -22.68 -53.06
C ILE A 25 10.46 -21.62 -52.02
N LEU A 26 11.17 -20.56 -52.42
CA LEU A 26 11.55 -19.46 -51.51
C LEU A 26 10.34 -18.65 -51.03
N SER A 27 9.36 -18.42 -51.90
CA SER A 27 8.17 -17.60 -51.60
C SER A 27 7.35 -18.20 -50.46
N VAL A 28 7.25 -19.53 -50.37
CA VAL A 28 6.54 -20.21 -49.26
C VAL A 28 7.22 -19.94 -47.92
N GLY A 29 8.55 -19.99 -47.88
CA GLY A 29 9.32 -19.69 -46.67
C GLY A 29 9.23 -18.23 -46.23
N ILE A 30 9.36 -17.30 -47.19
CA ILE A 30 9.27 -15.85 -46.94
C ILE A 30 7.87 -15.47 -46.45
N TYR A 31 6.82 -15.99 -47.10
CA TYR A 31 5.44 -15.72 -46.70
C TYR A 31 5.16 -16.21 -45.28
N THR A 32 5.62 -17.41 -44.93
CA THR A 32 5.47 -17.97 -43.59
C THR A 32 6.20 -17.12 -42.55
N GLY A 33 7.45 -16.72 -42.82
CA GLY A 33 8.23 -15.86 -41.92
C GLY A 33 7.61 -14.48 -41.74
N TYR A 34 7.13 -13.86 -42.83
CA TYR A 34 6.44 -12.58 -42.79
C TYR A 34 5.14 -12.64 -41.96
N MET A 35 4.35 -13.71 -42.12
CA MET A 35 3.13 -13.92 -41.35
C MET A 35 3.42 -14.10 -39.85
N ILE A 36 4.48 -14.81 -39.48
CA ILE A 36 4.92 -14.94 -38.08
C ILE A 36 5.30 -13.57 -37.52
N MET A 37 6.09 -12.78 -38.25
CA MET A 37 6.52 -11.46 -37.81
C MET A 37 5.36 -10.48 -37.60
N ILE A 38 4.38 -10.45 -38.51
CA ILE A 38 3.16 -9.65 -38.32
C ILE A 38 2.42 -10.09 -37.05
N ARG A 39 2.29 -11.40 -36.85
CA ARG A 39 1.60 -11.95 -35.69
C ARG A 39 2.29 -11.54 -34.39
N GLU A 40 3.60 -11.73 -34.29
CA GLU A 40 4.38 -11.33 -33.11
C GLU A 40 4.30 -9.82 -32.85
N THR A 41 4.33 -9.00 -33.91
CA THR A 41 4.22 -7.54 -33.76
C THR A 41 2.84 -7.14 -33.23
N LYS A 42 1.77 -7.73 -33.75
CA LYS A 42 0.40 -7.48 -33.27
C LYS A 42 0.19 -7.97 -31.85
N ASP A 43 0.71 -9.16 -31.52
CA ASP A 43 0.64 -9.71 -30.16
C ASP A 43 1.42 -8.81 -29.18
N GLY A 44 2.56 -8.26 -29.61
CA GLY A 44 3.34 -7.29 -28.85
C GLY A 44 2.59 -5.96 -28.62
N GLN A 45 1.92 -5.43 -29.66
CA GLN A 45 1.10 -4.23 -29.56
C GLN A 45 -0.07 -4.41 -28.58
N ALA A 46 -0.80 -5.52 -28.68
CA ALA A 46 -1.90 -5.83 -27.76
C ALA A 46 -1.42 -5.92 -26.29
N LYS A 47 -0.24 -6.49 -26.03
CA LYS A 47 0.33 -6.50 -24.68
C LYS A 47 0.70 -5.12 -24.16
N GLN A 48 1.23 -4.25 -25.02
CA GLN A 48 1.60 -2.88 -24.65
C GLN A 48 0.35 -2.03 -24.33
N GLU A 49 -0.69 -2.11 -25.15
CA GLU A 49 -1.95 -1.41 -24.92
C GLU A 49 -2.67 -1.93 -23.68
N ALA A 50 -2.73 -3.25 -23.49
CA ALA A 50 -3.25 -3.85 -22.26
C ALA A 50 -2.47 -3.41 -21.01
N ALA A 51 -1.14 -3.31 -21.09
CA ALA A 51 -0.34 -2.82 -19.96
C ALA A 51 -0.60 -1.35 -19.64
N LEU A 52 -0.86 -0.51 -20.65
CA LEU A 52 -1.25 0.88 -20.44
C LEU A 52 -2.61 0.98 -19.76
N GLU A 53 -3.61 0.22 -20.24
CA GLU A 53 -4.95 0.24 -19.65
C GLU A 53 -4.95 -0.30 -18.22
N GLY A 54 -4.29 -1.44 -17.97
CA GLY A 54 -4.19 -2.02 -16.64
C GLY A 54 -3.46 -1.11 -15.64
N LYS A 55 -2.50 -0.30 -16.09
CA LYS A 55 -1.87 0.73 -15.25
C LYS A 55 -2.81 1.87 -14.88
N LYS A 56 -3.68 2.33 -15.80
CA LYS A 56 -4.69 3.35 -15.48
C LYS A 56 -5.63 2.87 -14.38
N VAL A 57 -6.03 1.60 -14.41
CA VAL A 57 -6.84 0.98 -13.35
C VAL A 57 -6.07 0.96 -12.03
N ALA A 58 -4.79 0.58 -12.05
CA ALA A 58 -3.96 0.57 -10.84
C ALA A 58 -3.83 1.97 -10.21
N GLU A 59 -3.53 2.98 -11.02
CA GLU A 59 -3.42 4.38 -10.58
C GLU A 59 -4.75 4.91 -10.04
N ALA A 60 -5.86 4.59 -10.71
CA ALA A 60 -7.20 4.99 -10.26
C ALA A 60 -7.60 4.29 -8.95
N LEU A 61 -7.22 3.02 -8.77
CA LEU A 61 -7.40 2.28 -7.51
C LEU A 61 -6.54 2.87 -6.39
N GLU A 62 -5.35 3.36 -6.69
CA GLU A 62 -4.48 4.01 -5.72
C GLU A 62 -5.06 5.36 -5.28
N ALA A 63 -5.50 6.19 -6.22
CA ALA A 63 -5.98 7.54 -5.96
C ALA A 63 -7.41 7.62 -5.38
N ALA A 64 -8.29 6.66 -5.66
CA ALA A 64 -9.71 6.74 -5.28
C ALA A 64 -10.03 5.97 -3.99
N ASP A 65 -10.94 6.51 -3.18
CA ASP A 65 -11.60 5.76 -2.11
C ASP A 65 -12.80 5.00 -2.68
N PHE A 66 -12.88 3.70 -2.42
CA PHE A 66 -13.96 2.84 -2.90
C PHE A 66 -14.28 1.75 -1.88
N LYS A 67 -15.50 1.24 -1.90
CA LYS A 67 -15.97 0.17 -1.01
C LYS A 67 -16.05 -1.15 -1.76
N ILE A 68 -15.68 -2.25 -1.10
CA ILE A 68 -15.82 -3.62 -1.64
C ILE A 68 -17.05 -4.26 -0.99
N GLY A 69 -17.87 -4.96 -1.79
CA GLY A 69 -18.96 -5.80 -1.25
C GLY A 69 -20.28 -5.67 -2.00
N GLY A 70 -20.45 -4.63 -2.81
CA GLY A 70 -21.62 -4.46 -3.68
C GLY A 70 -21.58 -5.27 -4.97
N ASP A 71 -22.61 -5.12 -5.79
CA ASP A 71 -22.70 -5.75 -7.13
C ASP A 71 -21.77 -5.11 -8.16
N SER A 72 -21.20 -3.95 -7.84
CA SER A 72 -20.18 -3.28 -8.66
C SER A 72 -19.22 -2.49 -7.79
N ILE A 73 -18.06 -2.18 -8.34
CA ILE A 73 -17.13 -1.17 -7.83
C ILE A 73 -16.97 -0.07 -8.87
N THR A 74 -16.78 1.16 -8.39
CA THR A 74 -16.43 2.30 -9.23
C THR A 74 -14.99 2.69 -8.93
N VAL A 75 -14.17 2.78 -9.96
CA VAL A 75 -12.73 3.07 -9.90
C VAL A 75 -12.47 4.23 -10.85
N GLY A 76 -12.36 5.45 -10.32
CA GLY A 76 -12.36 6.67 -11.14
C GLY A 76 -13.65 6.76 -11.97
N ASN A 77 -13.53 6.76 -13.29
CA ASN A 77 -14.68 6.76 -14.22
C ASN A 77 -15.04 5.36 -14.76
N MET A 78 -14.41 4.30 -14.22
CA MET A 78 -14.59 2.92 -14.68
C MET A 78 -15.52 2.18 -13.72
N ILE A 79 -16.43 1.37 -14.27
CA ILE A 79 -17.36 0.55 -13.48
C ILE A 79 -17.05 -0.92 -13.76
N PHE A 80 -16.82 -1.67 -12.69
CA PHE A 80 -16.61 -3.11 -12.75
C PHE A 80 -17.76 -3.83 -12.05
N ASN A 81 -18.37 -4.79 -12.74
CA ASN A 81 -19.49 -5.56 -12.22
C ASN A 81 -18.99 -6.85 -11.59
N LYS A 82 -19.58 -7.24 -10.46
CA LYS A 82 -19.22 -8.45 -9.73
C LYS A 82 -19.58 -9.68 -10.57
N ASN A 83 -18.59 -10.53 -10.79
CA ASN A 83 -18.73 -11.82 -11.42
C ASN A 83 -18.04 -12.86 -10.53
N GLN A 84 -18.85 -13.55 -9.71
CA GLN A 84 -18.35 -14.48 -8.69
C GLN A 84 -17.44 -13.77 -7.67
N ALA A 85 -16.16 -14.16 -7.60
CA ALA A 85 -15.16 -13.61 -6.68
C ALA A 85 -14.33 -12.45 -7.28
N THR A 86 -14.58 -12.09 -8.54
CA THR A 86 -13.85 -11.02 -9.25
C THR A 86 -14.79 -9.93 -9.72
N TYR A 87 -14.28 -8.74 -9.97
CA TYR A 87 -15.01 -7.65 -10.59
C TYR A 87 -14.52 -7.50 -12.03
N VAL A 88 -15.42 -7.46 -12.99
CA VAL A 88 -15.09 -7.49 -14.41
C VAL A 88 -15.69 -6.33 -15.18
N ARG A 89 -14.94 -5.88 -16.18
CA ARG A 89 -15.39 -4.96 -17.23
C ARG A 89 -15.05 -5.60 -18.57
N TYR A 90 -15.94 -5.44 -19.54
CA TYR A 90 -15.79 -5.98 -20.88
C TYR A 90 -15.30 -4.89 -21.81
N LEU A 91 -14.29 -5.19 -22.62
CA LEU A 91 -13.66 -4.22 -23.51
C LEU A 91 -13.74 -4.68 -24.97
N ASN A 92 -13.96 -3.72 -25.87
CA ASN A 92 -13.85 -3.96 -27.30
C ASN A 92 -12.37 -4.00 -27.76
N LYS A 93 -12.15 -4.10 -29.08
CA LYS A 93 -10.80 -4.17 -29.67
C LYS A 93 -9.92 -2.95 -29.40
N ASP A 94 -10.51 -1.82 -29.00
CA ASP A 94 -9.83 -0.54 -28.76
C ASP A 94 -9.72 -0.25 -27.25
N TYR A 95 -9.89 -1.27 -26.40
CA TYR A 95 -9.84 -1.20 -24.92
C TYR A 95 -10.89 -0.25 -24.30
N LYS A 96 -12.05 -0.09 -24.95
CA LYS A 96 -13.18 0.70 -24.43
C LYS A 96 -14.31 -0.21 -23.95
N ASP A 97 -15.04 0.26 -22.95
CA ASP A 97 -16.24 -0.40 -22.41
C ASP A 97 -17.54 -0.08 -23.16
N THR A 98 -17.43 0.74 -24.21
CA THR A 98 -18.53 1.11 -25.11
C THR A 98 -18.10 0.98 -26.56
N GLU A 99 -19.05 0.62 -27.42
CA GLU A 99 -18.90 0.67 -28.86
C GLU A 99 -19.07 2.10 -29.40
N ASP A 100 -18.79 2.31 -30.69
CA ASP A 100 -18.87 3.63 -31.33
C ASP A 100 -20.28 4.25 -31.26
N ASP A 101 -21.32 3.42 -31.17
CA ASP A 101 -22.71 3.84 -30.99
C ASP A 101 -23.10 4.07 -29.51
N ARG A 102 -22.12 4.00 -28.60
CA ARG A 102 -22.24 4.13 -27.14
C ARG A 102 -22.99 3.01 -26.45
N THR A 103 -23.25 1.90 -27.15
CA THR A 103 -23.74 0.69 -26.49
C THR A 103 -22.65 0.08 -25.62
N LEU A 104 -23.02 -0.49 -24.46
CA LEU A 104 -22.08 -1.13 -23.56
C LEU A 104 -21.58 -2.44 -24.17
N VAL A 105 -20.28 -2.67 -24.06
CA VAL A 105 -19.68 -3.96 -24.45
C VAL A 105 -20.14 -5.02 -23.46
N THR A 106 -20.63 -6.15 -23.98
CA THR A 106 -21.13 -7.26 -23.17
C THR A 106 -20.17 -8.43 -23.23
N LYS A 107 -20.38 -9.44 -22.39
CA LYS A 107 -19.59 -10.68 -22.40
C LYS A 107 -19.53 -11.34 -23.78
N ASP A 108 -20.62 -11.27 -24.55
CA ASP A 108 -20.73 -11.94 -25.84
C ASP A 108 -20.03 -11.16 -26.97
N THR A 109 -19.85 -9.85 -26.79
CA THR A 109 -19.22 -8.96 -27.78
C THR A 109 -17.78 -8.56 -27.41
N ALA A 110 -17.35 -8.84 -26.18
CA ALA A 110 -16.05 -8.45 -25.67
C ALA A 110 -14.89 -9.11 -26.45
N ARG A 111 -13.89 -8.29 -26.79
CA ARG A 111 -12.59 -8.79 -27.23
C ARG A 111 -11.68 -9.08 -26.04
N TYR A 112 -11.68 -8.19 -25.05
CA TYR A 112 -10.87 -8.33 -23.84
C TYR A 112 -11.74 -8.30 -22.59
N ILE A 113 -11.28 -8.98 -21.56
CA ILE A 113 -11.91 -8.99 -20.25
C ILE A 113 -10.91 -8.40 -19.27
N GLU A 114 -11.28 -7.27 -18.68
CA GLU A 114 -10.52 -6.63 -17.62
C GLU A 114 -11.12 -7.04 -16.28
N SER A 115 -10.27 -7.51 -15.38
CA SER A 115 -10.69 -8.08 -14.10
C SER A 115 -9.87 -7.52 -12.96
N VAL A 116 -10.55 -7.26 -11.84
CA VAL A 116 -9.96 -6.86 -10.57
C VAL A 116 -10.35 -7.89 -9.53
N THR A 117 -9.35 -8.50 -8.91
CA THR A 117 -9.53 -9.48 -7.85
C THR A 117 -9.02 -8.91 -6.54
N PHE A 118 -9.88 -8.93 -5.53
CA PHE A 118 -9.53 -8.54 -4.18
C PHE A 118 -9.36 -9.80 -3.35
N SER A 119 -8.12 -10.11 -3.01
CA SER A 119 -7.83 -11.11 -2.00
C SER A 119 -7.47 -10.38 -0.72
N SER A 120 -8.22 -10.62 0.35
CA SER A 120 -7.78 -10.16 1.67
C SER A 120 -6.35 -10.67 1.86
N ALA A 121 -5.45 -9.79 2.30
CA ALA A 121 -4.13 -10.19 2.74
C ALA A 121 -4.31 -10.94 4.07
N VAL A 122 -4.74 -12.21 3.96
CA VAL A 122 -4.89 -13.08 5.11
C VAL A 122 -3.49 -13.34 5.66
N ALA A 123 -3.24 -12.93 6.89
CA ALA A 123 -2.14 -13.49 7.66
C ALA A 123 -2.37 -15.00 7.69
N LYS A 124 -1.56 -15.78 6.95
CA LYS A 124 -1.60 -17.23 7.02
C LYS A 124 -1.46 -17.63 8.49
N THR A 125 -2.47 -18.29 9.04
CA THR A 125 -2.36 -19.07 10.26
C THR A 125 -1.43 -20.27 9.95
N ALA A 126 -0.13 -20.03 10.01
CA ALA A 126 0.86 -21.08 10.05
C ALA A 126 1.38 -21.19 11.48
N THR A 127 1.45 -22.42 11.95
CA THR A 127 2.02 -22.93 13.20
C THR A 127 3.53 -22.66 13.35
N THR A 128 4.03 -21.56 12.79
CA THR A 128 5.42 -21.12 12.81
C THR A 128 5.49 -19.68 13.31
N SER A 129 6.49 -19.43 14.15
CA SER A 129 6.69 -18.38 15.16
C SER A 129 6.47 -16.90 14.82
N ASP A 130 5.94 -16.54 13.65
CA ASP A 130 5.86 -15.14 13.20
C ASP A 130 4.42 -14.70 12.88
N ALA A 131 3.47 -15.03 13.75
CA ALA A 131 2.09 -14.57 13.63
C ALA A 131 1.80 -13.41 14.59
N VAL A 132 1.28 -12.31 14.05
CA VAL A 132 0.67 -11.21 14.83
C VAL A 132 -0.79 -11.55 15.08
N THR A 133 -1.13 -11.74 16.36
CA THR A 133 -2.50 -11.87 16.83
C THR A 133 -3.15 -10.49 16.87
N LEU A 134 -4.00 -10.15 15.88
CA LEU A 134 -4.92 -9.02 16.02
C LEU A 134 -6.09 -9.48 16.90
N ASN A 135 -5.89 -9.35 18.21
CA ASN A 135 -6.95 -9.52 19.18
C ASN A 135 -7.96 -8.37 19.03
N THR A 136 -9.22 -8.73 18.94
CA THR A 136 -10.39 -7.85 18.94
C THR A 136 -10.43 -7.01 20.22
N ASN A 137 -9.86 -5.81 20.19
CA ASN A 137 -10.01 -4.83 21.27
C ASN A 137 -10.70 -3.58 20.69
N THR A 138 -11.91 -3.35 21.17
CA THR A 138 -12.87 -2.31 20.80
C THR A 138 -12.48 -0.92 21.32
N GLY A 139 -11.34 -0.38 20.89
CA GLY A 139 -10.93 1.01 21.14
C GLY A 139 -9.47 1.20 21.57
N LEU A 140 -9.11 2.47 21.88
CA LEU A 140 -7.80 2.96 22.35
C LEU A 140 -7.35 2.26 23.64
N ASN A 141 -6.95 1.00 23.56
CA ASN A 141 -6.19 0.28 24.57
C ASN A 141 -5.75 -1.08 24.03
N SER A 142 -4.75 -1.09 23.14
CA SER A 142 -4.05 -2.33 22.79
C SER A 142 -3.52 -3.01 24.08
N LYS A 143 -3.54 -4.35 24.15
CA LYS A 143 -3.03 -5.14 25.30
C LYS A 143 -1.50 -5.14 25.34
N ALA A 144 -0.92 -3.95 25.41
CA ALA A 144 0.52 -3.72 25.35
C ALA A 144 0.93 -2.66 26.36
N ASN A 145 2.21 -2.70 26.74
CA ASN A 145 2.80 -1.63 27.53
C ASN A 145 2.69 -0.31 26.77
N LYS A 146 2.31 0.76 27.46
CA LYS A 146 2.02 2.04 26.83
C LYS A 146 2.85 3.16 27.43
N ILE A 147 3.23 4.09 26.58
CA ILE A 147 3.68 5.43 26.93
C ILE A 147 2.46 6.32 26.78
N TYR A 148 1.95 6.86 27.88
CA TYR A 148 0.87 7.84 27.81
C TYR A 148 1.47 9.24 27.79
N ILE A 149 0.96 10.07 26.89
CA ILE A 149 1.18 11.52 26.89
C ILE A 149 -0.17 12.17 27.15
N SER A 150 -0.26 12.92 28.24
CA SER A 150 -1.50 13.55 28.70
C SER A 150 -1.30 15.04 28.95
N ARG A 151 -2.41 15.78 28.86
CA ARG A 151 -2.46 17.20 29.22
C ARG A 151 -3.43 17.35 30.37
N GLU A 152 -3.01 18.06 31.40
CA GLU A 152 -3.84 18.30 32.58
C GLU A 152 -3.76 19.76 33.01
N LYS A 153 -4.84 20.25 33.63
CA LYS A 153 -4.89 21.59 34.19
C LYS A 153 -4.25 21.58 35.58
N ASP A 154 -3.21 22.41 35.77
CA ASP A 154 -2.52 22.60 37.05
C ASP A 154 -2.66 24.06 37.50
N LEU A 155 -3.49 24.29 38.53
CA LEU A 155 -3.76 25.54 39.29
C LEU A 155 -4.04 26.83 38.47
N GLN A 156 -3.14 27.22 37.56
CA GLN A 156 -3.18 28.42 36.72
C GLN A 156 -2.89 28.15 35.23
N ASP A 157 -2.36 26.97 34.86
CA ASP A 157 -1.89 26.66 33.50
C ASP A 157 -2.15 25.20 33.10
N TYR A 158 -1.93 24.87 31.83
CA TYR A 158 -1.89 23.49 31.35
C TYR A 158 -0.47 22.94 31.41
N LYS A 159 -0.34 21.69 31.88
CA LYS A 159 0.93 20.97 31.89
C LYS A 159 0.80 19.64 31.16
N ASP A 160 1.85 19.31 30.43
CA ASP A 160 1.97 18.08 29.70
C ASP A 160 2.73 17.05 30.54
N TYR A 161 2.22 15.83 30.56
CA TYR A 161 2.76 14.74 31.36
C TYR A 161 3.00 13.51 30.50
N ILE A 162 3.96 12.72 30.94
CA ILE A 162 4.27 11.43 30.36
C ILE A 162 4.36 10.37 31.45
N SER A 163 3.88 9.18 31.15
CA SER A 163 3.95 8.02 32.05
C SER A 163 4.12 6.74 31.25
N TYR A 164 4.71 5.74 31.91
CA TYR A 164 4.84 4.40 31.36
C TYR A 164 3.97 3.44 32.16
N TRP A 165 3.12 2.70 31.45
CA TRP A 165 2.28 1.68 32.03
C TRP A 165 2.63 0.31 31.49
N LYS A 166 2.87 -0.63 32.40
CA LYS A 166 2.97 -2.05 32.07
C LYS A 166 1.57 -2.63 32.05
N TYR A 167 1.17 -3.17 30.90
CA TYR A 167 -0.19 -3.69 30.72
C TYR A 167 -0.50 -4.77 31.75
N ASP A 168 -1.65 -4.65 32.39
CA ASP A 168 -2.19 -5.61 33.35
C ASP A 168 -3.67 -5.80 33.05
N GLU A 169 -4.05 -7.01 32.64
CA GLU A 169 -5.43 -7.34 32.26
C GLU A 169 -6.42 -7.19 33.43
N SER A 170 -5.93 -7.22 34.67
CA SER A 170 -6.74 -7.06 35.87
C SER A 170 -6.92 -5.60 36.30
N LYS A 171 -6.24 -4.64 35.66
CA LYS A 171 -6.22 -3.23 36.09
C LYS A 171 -6.41 -2.29 34.91
N ASN A 172 -7.48 -1.50 34.98
CA ASN A 172 -7.64 -0.36 34.10
C ASN A 172 -6.64 0.74 34.51
N TYR A 173 -5.84 1.20 33.56
CA TYR A 173 -4.93 2.31 33.79
C TYR A 173 -5.62 3.65 33.59
N ASN A 174 -5.44 4.57 34.54
CA ASN A 174 -5.87 5.95 34.43
C ASN A 174 -4.64 6.88 34.57
N PRO A 175 -4.19 7.52 33.47
CA PRO A 175 -3.03 8.42 33.52
C PRO A 175 -3.28 9.67 34.36
N GLN A 176 -4.54 10.11 34.49
CA GLN A 176 -4.85 11.32 35.27
C GLN A 176 -4.55 11.14 36.75
N THR A 177 -4.69 9.90 37.26
CA THR A 177 -4.44 9.55 38.66
C THR A 177 -3.09 8.84 38.85
N ASP A 178 -2.20 8.83 37.84
CA ASP A 178 -0.90 8.18 37.97
C ASP A 178 0.10 9.09 38.68
N ASP A 179 0.38 8.80 39.94
CA ASP A 179 1.37 9.53 40.75
C ASP A 179 2.82 9.40 40.22
N LYS A 180 3.08 8.48 39.27
CA LYS A 180 4.39 8.29 38.65
C LYS A 180 4.57 9.11 37.36
N LYS A 181 3.54 9.82 36.90
CA LYS A 181 3.64 10.68 35.73
C LYS A 181 4.68 11.78 35.94
N LYS A 182 5.40 12.14 34.88
CA LYS A 182 6.42 13.18 34.92
C LYS A 182 6.03 14.32 34.00
N ASN A 183 6.24 15.54 34.48
CA ASN A 183 6.05 16.74 33.67
C ASN A 183 7.06 16.79 32.51
N ILE A 184 6.55 17.02 31.30
CA ILE A 184 7.31 17.25 30.07
C ILE A 184 7.62 18.74 29.96
N SER A 185 8.91 19.09 29.83
CA SER A 185 9.29 20.47 29.55
C SER A 185 9.02 20.78 28.07
N LEU A 186 8.44 21.94 27.78
CA LEU A 186 8.19 22.42 26.40
C LEU A 186 9.28 23.39 25.95
N LEU A 187 9.68 23.32 24.68
CA LEU A 187 10.71 24.18 24.08
C LEU A 187 10.25 25.65 24.06
N ASP A 188 9.02 25.85 23.61
CA ASP A 188 8.25 27.09 23.67
C ASP A 188 6.82 26.75 24.17
N SER A 189 5.95 27.74 24.34
CA SER A 189 4.61 27.58 24.95
C SER A 189 3.69 26.54 24.28
N SER A 190 4.03 26.02 23.09
CA SER A 190 3.22 25.06 22.34
C SER A 190 4.04 24.04 21.53
N GLU A 191 5.33 23.87 21.85
CA GLU A 191 6.20 22.94 21.12
C GLU A 191 6.81 21.89 22.07
N MET A 192 6.40 20.64 21.87
CA MET A 192 6.89 19.49 22.61
C MET A 192 7.92 18.75 21.77
N GLN A 193 9.13 18.61 22.30
CA GLN A 193 10.18 17.78 21.67
C GLN A 193 10.64 16.68 22.63
N LEU A 194 10.52 15.44 22.16
CA LEU A 194 10.94 14.24 22.89
C LEU A 194 11.98 13.48 22.08
N SER A 195 12.92 12.85 22.77
CA SER A 195 13.85 11.88 22.16
C SER A 195 13.72 10.53 22.85
N MET A 196 13.43 9.50 22.07
CA MET A 196 13.30 8.11 22.49
C MET A 196 14.52 7.31 22.03
N TYR A 197 15.22 6.71 22.98
CA TYR A 197 16.38 5.85 22.74
C TYR A 197 16.03 4.41 23.10
N LEU A 198 16.28 3.49 22.16
CA LEU A 198 16.17 2.05 22.36
C LEU A 198 17.59 1.48 22.36
N THR A 199 18.08 1.05 23.52
CA THR A 199 19.45 0.56 23.68
C THR A 199 19.45 -0.91 24.09
N ARG A 200 20.12 -1.74 23.30
CA ARG A 200 20.19 -3.19 23.54
C ARG A 200 20.86 -3.50 24.88
N ILE A 201 20.26 -4.41 25.64
CA ILE A 201 20.86 -5.02 26.84
C ILE A 201 21.46 -6.38 26.47
N ASP A 202 20.63 -7.24 25.85
CA ASP A 202 20.99 -8.59 25.44
C ASP A 202 20.27 -8.97 24.13
N SER A 203 20.18 -10.26 23.77
CA SER A 203 19.49 -10.70 22.54
C SER A 203 17.97 -10.51 22.54
N SER A 204 17.37 -10.34 23.71
CA SER A 204 15.92 -10.37 23.89
C SER A 204 15.39 -9.11 24.57
N ASN A 205 16.24 -8.37 25.29
CA ASN A 205 15.86 -7.22 26.10
C ASN A 205 16.58 -5.94 25.66
N GLU A 206 15.88 -4.82 25.83
CA GLU A 206 16.37 -3.47 25.59
C GLU A 206 15.90 -2.51 26.69
N ASN A 207 16.61 -1.39 26.83
CA ASN A 207 16.15 -0.24 27.57
C ASN A 207 15.39 0.69 26.64
N ILE A 208 14.25 1.21 27.11
CA ILE A 208 13.61 2.38 26.52
C ILE A 208 13.87 3.59 27.43
N ASN A 209 14.47 4.63 26.86
CA ASN A 209 14.71 5.89 27.53
C ASN A 209 14.05 7.03 26.76
N VAL A 210 13.16 7.78 27.39
CA VAL A 210 12.54 8.97 26.80
C VAL A 210 13.02 10.19 27.56
N ILE A 211 13.53 11.19 26.83
CA ILE A 211 13.99 12.47 27.38
C ILE A 211 13.23 13.62 26.72
N ASP A 212 13.08 14.73 27.43
CA ASP A 212 12.61 16.00 26.84
C ASP A 212 13.77 16.81 26.24
N TYR A 213 13.45 17.95 25.63
CA TYR A 213 14.43 18.85 25.01
C TYR A 213 15.50 19.38 25.98
N THR A 214 15.22 19.42 27.29
CA THR A 214 16.19 19.84 28.32
C THR A 214 17.19 18.72 28.67
N GLY A 215 16.96 17.51 28.16
CA GLY A 215 17.72 16.31 28.51
C GLY A 215 17.22 15.62 29.79
N LYS A 216 16.07 16.03 30.34
CA LYS A 216 15.50 15.40 31.54
C LYS A 216 14.97 14.00 31.20
N ASN A 217 15.34 13.00 32.00
CA ASN A 217 14.86 11.63 31.82
C ASN A 217 13.41 11.47 32.29
N LEU A 218 12.52 11.25 31.34
CA LEU A 218 11.09 11.10 31.53
C LEU A 218 10.69 9.63 31.74
N ILE A 219 11.12 8.73 30.86
CA ILE A 219 10.90 7.28 30.99
C ILE A 219 12.24 6.57 30.99
N LYS A 220 12.41 5.58 31.86
CA LYS A 220 13.54 4.66 31.85
C LYS A 220 13.09 3.28 32.29
N GLU A 221 12.83 2.42 31.32
CA GLU A 221 12.23 1.10 31.55
C GLU A 221 12.92 0.02 30.73
N GLN A 222 12.80 -1.22 31.19
CA GLN A 222 13.27 -2.41 30.47
C GLN A 222 12.09 -3.12 29.82
N ARG A 223 12.29 -3.59 28.59
CA ARG A 223 11.27 -4.29 27.79
C ARG A 223 11.92 -5.36 26.91
N LYS A 224 11.10 -6.25 26.36
CA LYS A 224 11.56 -7.17 25.34
C LYS A 224 11.63 -6.45 23.98
N ILE A 225 12.65 -6.76 23.20
CA ILE A 225 12.85 -6.24 21.84
C ILE A 225 11.66 -6.63 20.94
N SER A 226 11.09 -7.82 21.16
CA SER A 226 9.93 -8.32 20.40
C SER A 226 8.62 -7.59 20.70
N ASP A 227 8.53 -6.85 21.81
CA ASP A 227 7.30 -6.17 22.17
C ASP A 227 7.07 -5.00 21.20
N ASN A 228 5.82 -4.56 21.06
CA ASN A 228 5.50 -3.31 20.36
C ASN A 228 5.61 -2.12 21.33
N ILE A 229 5.98 -0.95 20.81
CA ILE A 229 5.96 0.31 21.55
C ILE A 229 4.67 1.02 21.18
N VAL A 230 3.87 1.40 22.17
CA VAL A 230 2.62 2.13 21.94
C VAL A 230 2.69 3.47 22.64
N ILE A 231 2.52 4.56 21.89
CA ILE A 231 2.45 5.93 22.40
C ILE A 231 1.01 6.39 22.28
N ASN A 232 0.38 6.72 23.41
CA ASN A 232 -1.05 6.98 23.51
C ASN A 232 -1.31 8.42 23.97
N PHE A 233 -2.09 9.15 23.17
CA PHE A 233 -2.52 10.54 23.39
C PHE A 233 -4.01 10.65 23.74
N SER A 234 -4.67 9.56 24.14
CA SER A 234 -6.11 9.55 24.44
C SER A 234 -6.52 10.59 25.50
N ASN A 235 -5.58 10.95 26.39
CA ASN A 235 -5.75 11.92 27.47
C ASN A 235 -5.04 13.27 27.18
N TYR A 236 -4.64 13.50 25.94
CA TYR A 236 -4.07 14.77 25.50
C TYR A 236 -5.19 15.71 25.02
N LYS A 237 -5.88 16.33 25.98
CA LYS A 237 -7.06 17.17 25.76
C LYS A 237 -7.01 18.41 26.67
N ASN A 238 -7.67 19.48 26.24
CA ASN A 238 -7.95 20.63 27.09
C ASN A 238 -8.93 20.24 28.23
N ALA A 239 -9.08 21.13 29.22
CA ALA A 239 -9.94 20.86 30.39
C ALA A 239 -11.43 20.68 30.03
N ASP A 240 -11.87 21.25 28.90
CA ASP A 240 -13.22 21.10 28.35
C ASP A 240 -13.37 19.84 27.48
N GLY A 241 -12.33 19.02 27.37
CA GLY A 241 -12.30 17.81 26.55
C GLY A 241 -12.01 18.03 25.07
N THR A 242 -11.80 19.28 24.64
CA THR A 242 -11.43 19.61 23.26
C THR A 242 -9.96 19.30 22.99
N LEU A 243 -9.58 19.22 21.71
CA LEU A 243 -8.18 19.06 21.33
C LEU A 243 -7.44 20.40 21.46
N PRO A 244 -6.19 20.40 21.95
CA PRO A 244 -5.33 21.57 21.88
C PRO A 244 -5.15 22.04 20.43
N SER A 245 -5.34 23.33 20.17
CA SER A 245 -5.11 23.95 18.86
C SER A 245 -3.66 24.43 18.76
N ASN A 246 -2.96 24.08 17.67
CA ASN A 246 -1.59 24.53 17.33
C ASN A 246 -0.44 23.93 18.15
N GLU A 247 -0.65 22.78 18.81
CA GLU A 247 0.46 22.06 19.43
C GLU A 247 1.23 21.26 18.38
N ASN A 248 2.54 21.43 18.31
CA ASN A 248 3.42 20.59 17.51
C ASN A 248 4.21 19.66 18.44
N ILE A 249 4.06 18.35 18.24
CA ILE A 249 4.74 17.34 19.05
C ILE A 249 5.72 16.59 18.16
N GLU A 250 7.02 16.78 18.37
CA GLU A 250 8.08 16.06 17.68
C GLU A 250 8.63 14.95 18.59
N ILE A 251 8.69 13.73 18.09
CA ILE A 251 9.28 12.57 18.76
C ILE A 251 10.39 11.99 17.89
N ASN A 252 11.62 12.19 18.32
CA ASN A 252 12.82 11.68 17.67
C ASN A 252 13.15 10.26 18.17
N VAL A 253 13.24 9.28 17.27
CA VAL A 253 13.51 7.89 17.65
C VAL A 253 14.89 7.45 17.20
N TYR A 254 15.66 6.96 18.17
CA TYR A 254 17.00 6.41 18.01
C TYR A 254 16.98 4.93 18.41
N ASN A 255 16.75 4.04 17.44
CA ASN A 255 16.87 2.61 17.65
C ASN A 255 18.34 2.19 17.49
N GLU A 256 18.99 1.84 18.59
CA GLU A 256 20.38 1.35 18.62
C GLU A 256 20.45 -0.18 18.74
N THR A 257 19.32 -0.86 18.54
CA THR A 257 19.27 -2.32 18.50
C THR A 257 19.46 -2.85 17.08
N SER A 258 19.67 -4.16 16.97
CA SER A 258 19.84 -4.84 15.68
C SER A 258 18.51 -5.22 15.00
N SER A 259 17.37 -5.02 15.67
CA SER A 259 16.05 -5.42 15.19
C SER A 259 15.18 -4.20 14.94
N ALA A 260 14.30 -4.25 13.95
CA ALA A 260 13.37 -3.16 13.69
C ALA A 260 12.40 -2.96 14.87
N ALA A 261 12.27 -1.73 15.36
CA ALA A 261 11.33 -1.38 16.42
C ALA A 261 9.96 -1.04 15.81
N ASN A 262 8.90 -1.69 16.29
CA ASN A 262 7.53 -1.38 15.87
C ASN A 262 6.91 -0.36 16.84
N ILE A 263 6.59 0.83 16.35
CA ILE A 263 6.01 1.92 17.14
C ILE A 263 4.62 2.25 16.62
N TYR A 264 3.64 2.25 17.54
CA TYR A 264 2.24 2.54 17.27
C TYR A 264 1.87 3.87 17.93
N LEU A 265 1.30 4.78 17.14
CA LEU A 265 0.76 6.04 17.60
C LEU A 265 -0.76 5.94 17.73
N GLU A 266 -1.24 6.06 18.97
CA GLU A 266 -2.64 6.09 19.36
C GLU A 266 -3.03 7.56 19.64
N LYS A 267 -3.33 8.34 18.58
CA LYS A 267 -3.63 9.78 18.65
C LYS A 267 -4.93 10.17 17.94
N GLN A 268 -5.48 11.33 18.30
CA GLN A 268 -6.63 11.93 17.60
C GLN A 268 -6.20 12.55 16.25
N MET A 269 -7.13 12.66 15.30
CA MET A 269 -6.83 13.08 13.91
C MET A 269 -6.14 14.45 13.83
N ASN A 270 -6.67 15.44 14.57
CA ASN A 270 -6.19 16.83 14.50
C ASN A 270 -4.98 17.12 15.40
N LEU A 271 -4.45 16.13 16.12
CA LEU A 271 -3.23 16.30 16.90
C LEU A 271 -2.01 16.14 15.99
N ASN A 272 -1.22 17.21 15.86
CA ASN A 272 0.00 17.20 15.06
C ASN A 272 1.15 16.55 15.85
N VAL A 273 1.39 15.27 15.56
CA VAL A 273 2.51 14.50 16.13
C VAL A 273 3.39 14.05 14.97
N ASP A 274 4.59 14.56 14.92
CA ASP A 274 5.64 14.12 14.02
C ASP A 274 6.55 13.13 14.74
N LEU A 275 6.78 11.97 14.13
CA LEU A 275 7.67 10.95 14.68
C LEU A 275 8.76 10.66 13.66
N GLU A 276 9.94 11.19 13.94
CA GLU A 276 11.09 11.09 13.05
C GLU A 276 12.05 9.98 13.47
N LYS A 277 12.35 9.10 12.52
CA LYS A 277 13.38 8.08 12.67
C LYS A 277 14.76 8.71 12.45
N ARG A 278 15.54 8.87 13.53
CA ARG A 278 16.90 9.42 13.47
C ARG A 278 17.99 8.35 13.35
N LYS A 279 17.78 7.15 13.92
CA LYS A 279 18.75 6.05 13.88
C LYS A 279 18.08 4.67 13.95
N GLY A 280 18.67 3.69 13.25
CA GLY A 280 18.22 2.29 13.22
C GLY A 280 16.97 2.05 12.37
N GLU A 281 16.48 0.81 12.39
CA GLU A 281 15.24 0.43 11.72
C GLU A 281 14.03 0.63 12.63
N VAL A 282 13.03 1.36 12.16
CA VAL A 282 11.80 1.65 12.89
C VAL A 282 10.64 1.53 11.92
N ASN A 283 9.63 0.76 12.29
CA ASN A 283 8.35 0.66 11.60
C ASN A 283 7.34 1.52 12.37
N LEU A 284 6.83 2.56 11.72
CA LEU A 284 5.86 3.47 12.30
C LEU A 284 4.44 3.11 11.84
N TYR A 285 3.54 2.93 12.81
CA TYR A 285 2.14 2.64 12.59
C TYR A 285 1.28 3.76 13.20
N ASN A 286 0.59 4.51 12.35
CA ASN A 286 -0.27 5.63 12.72
C ASN A 286 -1.71 5.28 12.33
N ASN A 287 -2.46 4.58 13.18
CA ASN A 287 -3.83 4.05 12.94
C ASN A 287 -4.63 4.18 14.27
N ARG A 288 -5.90 4.61 14.41
CA ARG A 288 -7.05 4.81 13.49
C ARG A 288 -8.19 5.67 14.14
N ALA A 289 -9.08 6.17 13.27
CA ALA A 289 -10.46 6.77 13.33
C ALA A 289 -11.14 7.31 14.62
N GLU A 290 -11.87 8.41 14.45
CA GLU A 290 -12.58 9.23 15.48
C GLU A 290 -13.74 8.55 16.24
N ASN A 291 -14.22 7.37 15.82
CA ASN A 291 -15.42 6.77 16.40
C ASN A 291 -15.28 5.25 16.52
N VAL A 292 -15.46 4.71 17.73
CA VAL A 292 -15.34 3.28 18.06
C VAL A 292 -16.39 2.42 17.33
N SER A 293 -17.46 3.03 16.79
CA SER A 293 -18.45 2.37 15.91
C SER A 293 -18.05 2.32 14.44
N GLN A 294 -16.97 3.01 14.06
CA GLN A 294 -16.34 3.00 12.73
C GLN A 294 -14.98 2.27 12.77
N ASP A 295 -14.74 1.45 13.79
CA ASP A 295 -13.54 0.64 13.99
C ASP A 295 -13.42 -0.51 12.96
N ASP A 296 -13.96 -0.33 11.77
CA ASP A 296 -13.53 -1.11 10.62
C ASP A 296 -12.14 -0.56 10.24
N MET A 297 -11.09 -1.10 10.88
CA MET A 297 -10.69 -2.43 10.39
C MET A 297 -10.59 -2.58 8.87
N GLY A 298 -10.43 -1.51 8.07
CA GLY A 298 -10.23 -1.62 6.62
C GLY A 298 -9.20 -2.71 6.35
N THR A 299 -9.57 -3.65 5.49
CA THR A 299 -8.80 -4.86 5.25
C THR A 299 -7.70 -4.52 4.26
N LEU A 300 -6.45 -4.91 4.55
CA LEU A 300 -5.40 -4.84 3.55
C LEU A 300 -5.74 -5.86 2.46
N TYR A 301 -5.94 -5.41 1.23
CA TYR A 301 -6.17 -6.30 0.09
C TYR A 301 -4.92 -6.38 -0.77
N ASN A 302 -4.58 -7.61 -1.19
CA ASN A 302 -3.79 -7.80 -2.40
C ASN A 302 -4.77 -7.70 -3.57
N ILE A 303 -4.54 -6.70 -4.39
CA ILE A 303 -5.35 -6.39 -5.56
C ILE A 303 -4.59 -6.89 -6.78
N GLU A 304 -5.21 -7.79 -7.51
CA GLU A 304 -4.71 -8.26 -8.80
C GLU A 304 -5.58 -7.66 -9.90
N ILE A 305 -4.93 -7.01 -10.86
CA ILE A 305 -5.56 -6.49 -12.07
C ILE A 305 -5.09 -7.37 -13.21
N SER A 306 -6.01 -7.91 -14.00
CA SER A 306 -5.66 -8.71 -15.18
C SER A 306 -6.49 -8.34 -16.39
N ILE A 307 -5.85 -8.30 -17.55
CA ILE A 307 -6.50 -8.15 -18.86
C ILE A 307 -6.22 -9.40 -19.67
N THR A 308 -7.28 -10.09 -20.07
CA THR A 308 -7.21 -11.30 -20.90
C THR A 308 -7.88 -11.06 -22.25
N ASP A 309 -7.33 -11.69 -23.29
CA ASP A 309 -8.09 -11.90 -24.54
C ASP A 309 -9.24 -12.88 -24.24
N ASN A 310 -10.37 -12.75 -24.93
CA ASN A 310 -11.51 -13.66 -24.80
C ASN A 310 -11.19 -15.13 -25.11
N LYS A 311 -10.00 -15.39 -25.69
CA LYS A 311 -9.40 -16.73 -25.88
C LYS A 311 -8.53 -17.22 -24.72
N SER A 312 -8.51 -16.50 -23.59
CA SER A 312 -7.77 -16.80 -22.36
C SER A 312 -6.27 -16.56 -22.39
N ASP A 313 -5.75 -15.84 -23.39
CA ASP A 313 -4.36 -15.36 -23.36
C ASP A 313 -4.26 -14.17 -22.39
N ASN A 314 -3.46 -14.33 -21.34
CA ASN A 314 -3.19 -13.24 -20.40
C ASN A 314 -2.26 -12.21 -21.05
N LEU A 315 -2.75 -10.98 -21.20
CA LEU A 315 -2.03 -9.87 -21.84
C LEU A 315 -1.34 -8.98 -20.81
N PHE A 316 -1.90 -8.87 -19.60
CA PHE A 316 -1.37 -8.07 -18.51
C PHE A 316 -1.82 -8.62 -17.16
N THR A 317 -0.89 -8.63 -16.20
CA THR A 317 -1.19 -8.77 -14.77
C THR A 317 -0.40 -7.74 -13.98
N GLY A 318 -1.11 -6.99 -13.15
CA GLY A 318 -0.55 -6.03 -12.20
C GLY A 318 -0.95 -6.41 -10.78
N TYR A 319 -0.04 -6.19 -9.83
CA TYR A 319 -0.30 -6.41 -8.41
C TYR A 319 -0.11 -5.12 -7.65
N TYR A 320 -1.07 -4.82 -6.79
CA TYR A 320 -1.06 -3.64 -5.93
C TYR A 320 -1.63 -3.99 -4.56
N LYS A 321 -1.26 -3.22 -3.53
CA LYS A 321 -1.77 -3.42 -2.17
C LYS A 321 -2.38 -2.14 -1.66
N LYS A 322 -3.61 -2.23 -1.15
CA LYS A 322 -4.31 -1.09 -0.56
C LYS A 322 -5.10 -1.50 0.65
N ASN A 323 -5.12 -0.61 1.63
CA ASN A 323 -6.01 -0.71 2.77
C ASN A 323 -7.39 -0.17 2.35
N ILE A 324 -8.43 -1.01 2.39
CA ILE A 324 -9.77 -0.65 1.91
C ILE A 324 -10.75 -0.75 3.07
N HIS A 325 -11.50 0.34 3.29
CA HIS A 325 -12.48 0.52 4.36
C HIS A 325 -13.91 0.23 3.89
#